data_AF-A0A182FPZ7-F1
#
_entry.id   AF-A0A182FPZ7-F1
#
_cell.length_a   1.000
_cell.length_b   1.000
_cell.length_c   1.000
_cell.angle_alpha   90.00
_cell.angle_beta   90.00
_cell.angle_gamma   90.00
#
_symmetry.space_group_name_H-M   'P 1'
#
loop_
_entity.id
_entity.type
_entity.pdbx_description
1 polymer ?
#
loop_
_entity_poly.entity_id
_entity_poly.type
_entity_poly.pdbx_seq_one_letter_code
_entity_poly.pdbx_strand_id
1 'polypeptide(L)'
;MKLELQNELNELSNEIERAVQQKREENSVAILATTTDVLTIMGNNTVELREIVARKRTDLEVEQWIRDNSTFPCFEEAFRLLDTYSYLTGWDISWCAVVAYEETNADAQYTFHSHAQTIVREAARALRLATEAYELHADPEEQLVFLTEELEYLRYLWTNYQTILQAEIDGHDDVAESIKQTLNSCFTAVYSDVDYWFSYLDETLETCLNELE
;
A
#
# COMPACT_ATOMS: atom_id res chain seq x y z
N MET A 1 -25.36 -41.08 -14.09
CA MET A 1 -24.66 -41.00 -12.79
C MET A 1 -23.15 -40.80 -12.94
N LYS A 2 -22.38 -41.73 -13.51
CA LYS A 2 -20.91 -41.57 -13.61
C LYS A 2 -20.44 -40.39 -14.49
N LEU A 3 -21.02 -40.26 -15.69
CA LEU A 3 -20.76 -39.13 -16.59
C LEU A 3 -21.26 -37.80 -16.00
N GLU A 4 -22.31 -37.85 -15.19
CA GLU A 4 -22.86 -36.68 -14.50
C GLU A 4 -21.89 -36.16 -13.45
N LEU A 5 -21.35 -37.02 -12.58
CA LEU A 5 -20.34 -36.63 -11.56
C LEU A 5 -19.07 -36.04 -12.19
N GLN A 6 -18.62 -36.59 -13.31
CA GLN A 6 -17.48 -36.07 -14.05
C GLN A 6 -17.77 -34.68 -14.65
N ASN A 7 -18.98 -34.49 -15.19
CA ASN A 7 -19.42 -33.18 -15.66
C ASN A 7 -19.51 -32.19 -14.50
N GLU A 8 -20.05 -32.58 -13.35
CA GLU A 8 -20.12 -31.73 -12.16
C GLU A 8 -18.72 -31.31 -11.65
N LEU A 9 -17.74 -32.23 -11.64
CA LEU A 9 -16.36 -31.91 -11.29
C LEU A 9 -15.69 -30.96 -12.29
N ASN A 10 -15.94 -31.16 -13.59
CA ASN A 10 -15.48 -30.25 -14.65
C ASN A 10 -16.11 -28.86 -14.50
N GLU A 11 -17.42 -28.79 -14.26
CA GLU A 11 -18.15 -27.54 -14.07
C GLU A 11 -17.64 -26.78 -12.84
N LEU A 12 -17.50 -27.46 -11.71
CA LEU A 12 -16.98 -26.87 -10.48
C LEU A 12 -15.53 -26.39 -10.64
N SER A 13 -14.67 -27.16 -11.30
CA SER A 13 -13.29 -26.73 -11.54
C SER A 13 -13.22 -25.49 -12.43
N ASN A 14 -14.03 -25.45 -13.49
CA ASN A 14 -14.14 -24.26 -14.35
C ASN A 14 -14.76 -23.06 -13.64
N GLU A 15 -15.67 -23.29 -12.68
CA GLU A 15 -16.19 -22.24 -11.80
C GLU A 15 -15.08 -21.69 -10.89
N ILE A 16 -14.35 -22.57 -10.20
CA ILE A 16 -13.23 -22.21 -9.31
C ILE A 16 -12.21 -21.37 -10.08
N GLU A 17 -11.76 -21.83 -11.26
CA GLU A 17 -10.78 -21.08 -12.05
C GLU A 17 -11.29 -19.68 -12.39
N ARG A 18 -12.51 -19.56 -12.93
CA ARG A 18 -13.10 -18.27 -13.30
C ARG A 18 -13.26 -17.34 -12.10
N ALA A 19 -13.80 -17.85 -11.00
CA ALA A 19 -14.03 -17.06 -9.79
C ALA A 19 -12.70 -16.63 -9.14
N VAL A 20 -11.68 -17.48 -9.14
CA VAL A 20 -10.33 -17.10 -8.65
C VAL A 20 -9.70 -16.04 -9.54
N GLN A 21 -9.87 -16.10 -10.87
CA GLN A 21 -9.38 -15.02 -11.74
C GLN A 21 -10.10 -13.70 -11.48
N GLN A 22 -11.41 -13.73 -11.29
CA GLN A 22 -12.17 -12.53 -10.90
C GLN A 22 -11.65 -11.95 -9.57
N LYS A 23 -11.47 -12.79 -8.56
CA LYS A 23 -10.95 -12.35 -7.26
C LYS A 23 -9.53 -11.80 -7.34
N ARG A 24 -8.68 -12.33 -8.24
CA ARG A 24 -7.34 -11.76 -8.49
C ARG A 24 -7.42 -10.35 -9.05
N GLU A 25 -8.37 -10.09 -9.93
CA GLU A 25 -8.61 -8.76 -10.47
C GLU A 25 -9.09 -7.81 -9.36
N GLU A 26 -10.07 -8.22 -8.56
CA GLU A 26 -10.56 -7.47 -7.40
C GLU A 26 -9.44 -7.14 -6.41
N ASN A 27 -8.61 -8.11 -6.03
CA ASN A 27 -7.44 -7.92 -5.17
C ASN A 27 -6.43 -6.93 -5.78
N SER A 28 -6.20 -7.02 -7.09
CA SER A 28 -5.27 -6.12 -7.78
C SER A 28 -5.80 -4.69 -7.81
N VAL A 29 -7.11 -4.51 -7.96
CA VAL A 29 -7.78 -3.20 -7.90
C VAL A 29 -7.66 -2.60 -6.50
N ALA A 30 -7.86 -3.40 -5.44
CA ALA A 30 -7.72 -2.95 -4.06
C ALA A 30 -6.29 -2.44 -3.77
N ILE A 31 -5.26 -3.22 -4.10
CA ILE A 31 -3.85 -2.82 -3.94
C ILE A 31 -3.54 -1.54 -4.73
N LEU A 32 -4.05 -1.44 -5.97
CA LEU A 32 -3.84 -0.26 -6.81
C LEU A 32 -4.50 0.99 -6.22
N ALA A 33 -5.69 0.86 -5.64
CA ALA A 33 -6.38 1.96 -4.97
C ALA A 33 -5.54 2.49 -3.79
N THR A 34 -5.10 1.61 -2.89
CA THR A 34 -4.22 1.97 -1.77
C THR A 34 -2.95 2.67 -2.23
N THR A 35 -2.28 2.11 -3.24
CA THR A 35 -1.06 2.69 -3.81
C THR A 35 -1.30 4.08 -4.40
N THR A 36 -2.43 4.27 -5.09
CA THR A 36 -2.79 5.55 -5.68
C THR A 36 -3.05 6.61 -4.62
N ASP A 37 -3.76 6.26 -3.55
CA ASP A 37 -4.04 7.17 -2.43
C ASP A 37 -2.75 7.59 -1.73
N VAL A 38 -1.86 6.64 -1.42
CA VAL A 38 -0.56 6.91 -0.79
C VAL A 38 0.28 7.85 -1.64
N LEU A 39 0.39 7.60 -2.94
CA LEU A 39 1.14 8.46 -3.86
C LEU A 39 0.53 9.86 -3.97
N THR A 40 -0.79 9.97 -3.91
CA THR A 40 -1.50 11.25 -3.94
C THR A 40 -1.20 12.07 -2.68
N ILE A 41 -1.29 11.45 -1.50
CA ILE A 41 -0.96 12.11 -0.22
C ILE A 41 0.51 12.55 -0.23
N MET A 42 1.43 11.67 -0.63
CA MET A 42 2.85 11.99 -0.75
C MET A 42 3.10 13.17 -1.69
N GLY A 43 2.50 13.14 -2.88
CA GLY A 43 2.66 14.18 -3.90
C GLY A 43 2.16 15.54 -3.41
N ASN A 44 0.95 15.59 -2.86
CA ASN A 44 0.33 16.83 -2.39
C ASN A 44 1.15 17.48 -1.27
N ASN A 45 1.49 16.73 -0.21
CA ASN A 45 2.24 17.26 0.91
C ASN A 45 3.67 17.68 0.53
N THR A 46 4.31 16.93 -0.37
CA THR A 46 5.65 17.30 -0.85
C THR A 46 5.63 18.63 -1.61
N VAL A 47 4.61 18.85 -2.44
CA VAL A 47 4.45 20.12 -3.17
C VAL A 47 4.17 21.25 -2.21
N GLU A 48 3.23 21.08 -1.29
CA GLU A 48 2.86 22.10 -0.32
C GLU A 48 4.04 22.53 0.58
N LEU A 49 4.80 21.57 1.12
CA LEU A 49 6.00 21.85 1.92
C LEU A 49 7.06 22.61 1.12
N ARG A 50 7.26 22.26 -0.17
CA ARG A 50 8.18 23.01 -1.05
C ARG A 50 7.71 24.44 -1.28
N GLU A 51 6.41 24.67 -1.43
CA GLU A 51 5.85 26.01 -1.59
C GLU A 51 5.97 26.84 -0.31
N ILE A 52 5.81 26.22 0.87
CA ILE A 52 6.04 26.88 2.16
C ILE A 52 7.49 27.35 2.29
N VAL A 53 8.45 26.46 2.01
CA VAL A 53 9.88 26.78 2.04
C VAL A 53 10.25 27.84 1.02
N ALA A 54 9.72 27.75 -0.21
CA ALA A 54 9.98 28.74 -1.25
C ALA A 54 9.44 30.13 -0.86
N ARG A 55 8.25 30.21 -0.27
CA ARG A 55 7.69 31.48 0.24
C ARG A 55 8.57 32.07 1.32
N LYS A 56 8.98 31.27 2.32
CA LYS A 56 9.85 31.74 3.40
C LYS A 56 11.16 32.33 2.85
N ARG A 57 11.75 31.68 1.84
CA ARG A 57 12.94 32.19 1.15
C ARG A 57 12.68 33.56 0.53
N THR A 58 11.61 33.69 -0.25
CA THR A 58 11.26 34.96 -0.91
C THR A 58 11.04 36.07 0.11
N ASP A 59 10.39 35.78 1.24
CA ASP A 59 10.17 36.76 2.30
C ASP A 59 11.51 37.26 2.89
N LEU A 60 12.46 36.35 3.14
CA LEU A 60 13.82 36.72 3.58
C LEU A 60 14.59 37.55 2.54
N GLU A 61 14.49 37.20 1.26
CA GLU A 61 15.14 37.94 0.16
C GLU A 61 14.59 39.38 0.07
N VAL A 62 13.27 39.55 0.24
CA VAL A 62 12.64 40.87 0.26
C VAL A 62 13.05 41.66 1.50
N GLU A 63 13.08 41.03 2.68
CA GLU A 63 13.48 41.71 3.92
C GLU A 63 14.95 42.16 3.86
N GLN A 64 15.85 41.31 3.36
CA GLN A 64 17.26 41.67 3.17
C GLN A 64 17.40 42.87 2.22
N TRP A 65 16.63 42.90 1.13
CA TRP A 65 16.75 43.93 0.09
C TRP A 65 16.41 45.35 0.59
N ILE A 66 15.54 45.47 1.58
CA ILE A 66 15.12 46.78 2.13
C ILE A 66 15.98 47.25 3.31
N ARG A 67 16.94 46.42 3.78
CA ARG A 67 17.80 46.72 4.94
C ARG A 67 19.18 47.22 4.49
N ASP A 68 19.89 47.87 5.41
CA ASP A 68 21.24 48.38 5.17
C ASP A 68 22.27 47.24 5.09
N ASN A 69 23.37 47.47 4.35
CA ASN A 69 24.46 46.50 4.17
C ASN A 69 25.09 46.00 5.48
N SER A 70 24.98 46.75 6.58
CA SER A 70 25.46 46.32 7.90
C SER A 70 24.74 45.08 8.42
N THR A 71 23.49 44.85 7.98
CA THR A 71 22.66 43.70 8.39
C THR A 71 22.94 42.43 7.58
N PHE A 72 23.76 42.52 6.52
CA PHE A 72 24.03 41.40 5.61
C PHE A 72 24.51 40.12 6.31
N PRO A 73 25.40 40.16 7.34
CA PRO A 73 25.81 38.95 8.05
C PRO A 73 24.67 38.22 8.76
N CYS A 74 23.65 38.93 9.25
CA CYS A 74 22.48 38.31 9.88
C CYS A 74 21.64 37.54 8.87
N PHE A 75 21.43 38.11 7.68
CA PHE A 75 20.70 37.44 6.61
C PHE A 75 21.49 36.27 6.00
N GLU A 76 22.81 36.37 5.90
CA GLU A 76 23.66 35.25 5.46
C GLU A 76 23.48 34.03 6.38
N GLU A 77 23.45 34.25 7.69
CA GLU A 77 23.17 33.19 8.66
C GLU A 77 21.73 32.66 8.56
N ALA A 78 20.74 33.55 8.39
CA ALA A 78 19.34 33.13 8.19
C ALA A 78 19.17 32.25 6.94
N PHE A 79 19.80 32.62 5.81
CA PHE A 79 19.80 31.78 4.60
C PHE A 79 20.50 30.44 4.84
N ARG A 80 21.61 30.41 5.59
CA ARG A 80 22.30 29.17 5.95
C ARG A 80 21.41 28.25 6.78
N LEU A 81 20.67 28.79 7.74
CA LEU A 81 19.69 28.04 8.53
C LEU A 81 18.55 27.52 7.64
N LEU A 82 17.98 28.37 6.78
CA LEU A 82 16.91 27.98 5.86
C LEU A 82 17.36 26.82 4.96
N ASP A 83 18.53 26.92 4.34
CA ASP A 83 19.05 25.86 3.46
C ASP A 83 19.28 24.55 4.22
N THR A 84 19.80 24.64 5.47
CA THR A 84 20.02 23.48 6.34
C THR A 84 18.71 22.78 6.67
N TYR A 85 17.70 23.52 7.10
CA TYR A 85 16.41 22.93 7.50
C TYR A 85 15.60 22.47 6.30
N SER A 86 15.69 23.16 5.15
CA SER A 86 15.08 22.71 3.90
C SER A 86 15.63 21.34 3.47
N TYR A 87 16.94 21.12 3.66
CA TYR A 87 17.55 19.82 3.42
C TYR A 87 17.02 18.74 4.38
N LEU A 88 16.90 19.06 5.67
CA LEU A 88 16.34 18.13 6.67
C LEU A 88 14.87 17.79 6.42
N THR A 89 14.04 18.77 6.06
CA THR A 89 12.65 18.52 5.63
C THR A 89 12.59 17.55 4.46
N GLY A 90 13.53 17.64 3.51
CA GLY A 90 13.64 16.66 2.42
C GLY A 90 13.93 15.23 2.90
N TRP A 91 14.73 15.08 3.96
CA TRP A 91 14.95 13.80 4.62
C TRP A 91 13.70 13.27 5.31
N ASP A 92 12.97 14.12 6.03
CA ASP A 92 11.77 13.72 6.76
C ASP A 92 10.65 13.28 5.79
N ILE A 93 10.46 14.00 4.68
CA ILE A 93 9.56 13.59 3.60
C ILE A 93 9.97 12.22 3.04
N SER A 94 11.27 12.01 2.82
CA SER A 94 11.78 10.74 2.31
C SER A 94 11.56 9.60 3.31
N TRP A 95 11.66 9.87 4.60
CA TRP A 95 11.35 8.91 5.66
C TRP A 95 9.88 8.52 5.66
N CYS A 96 8.96 9.49 5.56
CA CYS A 96 7.53 9.20 5.42
C CYS A 96 7.24 8.31 4.21
N ALA A 97 7.96 8.51 3.09
CA ALA A 97 7.83 7.68 1.90
C ALA A 97 8.27 6.22 2.14
N VAL A 98 9.38 6.01 2.86
CA VAL A 98 9.88 4.66 3.19
C VAL A 98 8.87 3.92 4.04
N VAL A 99 8.36 4.55 5.10
CA VAL A 99 7.36 3.92 5.99
C VAL A 99 6.11 3.54 5.20
N ALA A 100 5.56 4.44 4.39
CA ALA A 100 4.37 4.13 3.59
C ALA A 100 4.63 3.03 2.55
N TYR A 101 5.83 2.97 1.97
CA TYR A 101 6.23 1.89 1.06
C TYR A 101 6.30 0.54 1.77
N GLU A 102 6.91 0.46 2.95
CA GLU A 102 7.02 -0.81 3.69
C GLU A 102 5.65 -1.40 4.01
N GLU A 103 4.72 -0.57 4.49
CA GLU A 103 3.36 -1.01 4.80
C GLU A 103 2.56 -1.38 3.55
N THR A 104 2.63 -0.57 2.47
CA THR A 104 1.94 -0.88 1.19
C THR A 104 2.51 -2.14 0.55
N ASN A 105 3.82 -2.36 0.65
CA ASN A 105 4.44 -3.58 0.14
C ASN A 105 4.05 -4.80 0.99
N ALA A 106 3.93 -4.65 2.32
CA ALA A 106 3.42 -5.72 3.17
C ALA A 106 1.98 -6.10 2.80
N ASP A 107 1.10 -5.11 2.60
CA ASP A 107 -0.27 -5.28 2.11
C ASP A 107 -0.32 -6.03 0.77
N ALA A 108 0.50 -5.61 -0.20
CA ALA A 108 0.55 -6.25 -1.52
C ALA A 108 1.09 -7.70 -1.49
N GLN A 109 1.88 -8.06 -0.47
CA GLN A 109 2.46 -9.39 -0.30
C GLN A 109 1.59 -10.35 0.52
N TYR A 110 0.37 -9.97 0.91
CA TYR A 110 -0.55 -10.82 1.67
C TYR A 110 -0.79 -12.19 1.02
N THR A 111 -1.28 -13.12 1.84
CA THR A 111 -1.41 -14.55 1.54
C THR A 111 -2.37 -14.89 0.40
N PHE A 112 -3.07 -13.92 -0.19
CA PHE A 112 -4.01 -14.08 -1.29
C PHE A 112 -3.46 -14.93 -2.43
N HIS A 113 -2.23 -14.65 -2.90
CA HIS A 113 -1.65 -15.41 -4.00
C HIS A 113 -1.49 -16.90 -3.64
N SER A 114 -1.06 -17.19 -2.40
CA SER A 114 -0.89 -18.55 -1.89
C SER A 114 -2.23 -19.29 -1.81
N HIS A 115 -3.26 -18.65 -1.25
CA HIS A 115 -4.59 -19.25 -1.14
C HIS A 115 -5.23 -19.47 -2.51
N ALA A 116 -5.18 -18.46 -3.39
CA ALA A 116 -5.71 -18.54 -4.74
C ALA A 116 -5.02 -19.64 -5.56
N GLN A 117 -3.70 -19.79 -5.43
CA GLN A 117 -2.98 -20.86 -6.12
C GLN A 117 -3.31 -22.24 -5.55
N THR A 118 -3.51 -22.35 -4.24
CA THR A 118 -3.81 -23.63 -3.58
C THR A 118 -5.14 -24.19 -4.05
N ILE A 119 -6.22 -23.40 -4.06
CA ILE A 119 -7.54 -23.89 -4.49
C ILE A 119 -7.57 -24.28 -5.98
N VAL A 120 -6.87 -23.53 -6.84
CA VAL A 120 -6.74 -23.87 -8.27
C VAL A 120 -5.96 -25.18 -8.46
N ARG A 121 -4.90 -25.41 -7.67
CA ARG A 121 -4.16 -26.68 -7.69
C ARG A 121 -5.02 -27.84 -7.20
N GLU A 122 -5.85 -27.64 -6.19
CA GLU A 122 -6.76 -28.69 -5.70
C GLU A 122 -7.86 -29.01 -6.71
N ALA A 123 -8.40 -28.01 -7.43
CA ALA A 123 -9.32 -28.25 -8.55
C ALA A 123 -8.65 -29.07 -9.67
N ALA A 124 -7.43 -28.70 -10.08
CA ALA A 124 -6.66 -29.47 -11.07
C ALA A 124 -6.32 -30.89 -10.59
N ARG A 125 -6.04 -31.07 -9.29
CA ARG A 125 -5.84 -32.39 -8.67
C ARG A 125 -7.11 -33.23 -8.75
N ALA A 126 -8.25 -32.69 -8.35
CA ALA A 126 -9.53 -33.39 -8.37
C ALA A 126 -9.90 -33.86 -9.80
N LEU A 127 -9.68 -33.02 -10.82
CA LEU A 127 -9.86 -33.39 -12.23
C LEU A 127 -8.96 -34.54 -12.67
N ARG A 128 -7.68 -34.49 -12.29
CA ARG A 128 -6.73 -35.57 -12.60
C ARG A 128 -7.16 -36.87 -11.94
N LEU A 129 -7.48 -36.85 -10.64
CA LEU A 129 -7.95 -38.01 -9.90
C LEU A 129 -9.25 -38.58 -10.47
N ALA A 130 -10.18 -37.73 -10.90
CA ALA A 130 -11.41 -38.17 -11.56
C ALA A 130 -11.16 -38.89 -12.88
N THR A 131 -10.07 -38.56 -13.58
CA THR A 131 -9.63 -39.25 -14.79
C THR A 131 -8.92 -40.56 -14.46
N GLU A 132 -8.04 -40.56 -13.45
CA GLU A 132 -7.29 -41.73 -12.99
C GLU A 132 -8.17 -42.78 -12.30
N ALA A 133 -9.32 -42.39 -11.73
CA ALA A 133 -10.26 -43.29 -11.09
C ALA A 133 -10.73 -44.44 -12.02
N TYR A 134 -10.71 -44.20 -13.34
CA TYR A 134 -11.03 -45.21 -14.35
C TYR A 134 -9.98 -46.31 -14.48
N GLU A 135 -8.72 -45.98 -14.17
CA GLU A 135 -7.59 -46.91 -14.25
C GLU A 135 -7.33 -47.58 -12.89
N LEU A 136 -7.62 -46.87 -11.79
CA LEU A 136 -7.31 -47.30 -10.42
C LEU A 136 -8.36 -48.25 -9.82
N HIS A 137 -9.63 -48.13 -10.20
CA HIS A 137 -10.72 -48.93 -9.62
C HIS A 137 -11.35 -49.81 -10.70
N ALA A 138 -11.40 -51.13 -10.47
CA ALA A 138 -12.00 -52.08 -11.40
C ALA A 138 -13.53 -52.21 -11.23
N ASP A 139 -14.03 -51.89 -10.04
CA ASP A 139 -15.46 -51.93 -9.70
C ASP A 139 -16.13 -50.57 -10.00
N PRO A 140 -17.19 -50.53 -10.83
CA PRO A 140 -17.99 -49.34 -11.06
C PRO A 140 -18.58 -48.69 -9.79
N GLU A 141 -18.87 -49.47 -8.75
CA GLU A 141 -19.44 -48.95 -7.50
C GLU A 141 -18.37 -48.19 -6.69
N GLU A 142 -17.16 -48.73 -6.59
CA GLU A 142 -16.01 -48.03 -5.98
C GLU A 142 -15.66 -46.74 -6.73
N GLN A 143 -15.72 -46.73 -8.06
CA GLN A 143 -15.50 -45.53 -8.87
C GLN A 143 -16.52 -44.43 -8.55
N LEU A 144 -17.78 -44.80 -8.33
CA LEU A 144 -18.84 -43.84 -8.00
C LEU A 144 -18.65 -43.24 -6.61
N VAL A 145 -18.29 -44.06 -5.62
CA VAL A 145 -17.98 -43.59 -4.26
C VAL A 145 -16.82 -42.61 -4.31
N PHE A 146 -15.71 -42.99 -4.95
CA PHE A 146 -14.53 -42.13 -5.07
C PHE A 146 -14.82 -40.78 -5.74
N LEU A 147 -15.53 -40.78 -6.88
CA LEU A 147 -15.89 -39.54 -7.57
C LEU A 147 -16.83 -38.65 -6.75
N THR A 148 -17.70 -39.26 -5.95
CA THR A 148 -18.60 -38.53 -5.04
C THR A 148 -17.80 -37.88 -3.92
N GLU A 149 -16.88 -38.61 -3.29
CA GLU A 149 -16.03 -38.09 -2.21
C GLU A 149 -15.12 -36.93 -2.70
N GLU A 150 -14.52 -37.05 -3.89
CA GLU A 150 -13.69 -35.98 -4.47
C GLU A 150 -14.52 -34.74 -4.81
N LEU A 151 -15.75 -34.92 -5.31
CA LEU A 151 -16.67 -33.81 -5.58
C LEU A 151 -17.09 -33.10 -4.28
N GLU A 152 -17.44 -33.84 -3.24
CA GLU A 152 -17.80 -33.29 -1.93
C GLU A 152 -16.62 -32.57 -1.27
N TYR A 153 -15.43 -33.16 -1.35
CA TYR A 153 -14.17 -32.54 -0.90
C TYR A 153 -13.94 -31.20 -1.60
N LEU A 154 -14.02 -31.16 -2.93
CA LEU A 154 -13.77 -29.94 -3.69
C LEU A 154 -14.82 -28.86 -3.40
N ARG A 155 -16.10 -29.24 -3.25
CA ARG A 155 -17.19 -28.31 -2.86
C ARG A 155 -16.95 -27.70 -1.49
N TYR A 156 -16.59 -28.52 -0.51
CA TYR A 156 -16.26 -28.07 0.84
C TYR A 156 -15.07 -27.12 0.83
N LEU A 157 -14.01 -27.49 0.12
CA LEU A 157 -12.81 -26.68 0.00
C LEU A 157 -13.13 -25.34 -0.68
N TRP A 158 -13.85 -25.35 -1.79
CA TRP A 158 -14.22 -24.14 -2.51
C TRP A 158 -15.00 -23.15 -1.66
N THR A 159 -16.01 -23.62 -0.92
CA THR A 159 -16.82 -22.78 -0.01
C THR A 159 -15.95 -22.04 1.02
N ASN A 160 -14.97 -22.75 1.59
CA ASN A 160 -14.04 -22.14 2.55
C ASN A 160 -13.10 -21.13 1.88
N TYR A 161 -12.53 -21.47 0.73
CA TYR A 161 -11.61 -20.58 0.02
C TYR A 161 -12.31 -19.34 -0.55
N GLN A 162 -13.58 -19.43 -0.96
CA GLN A 162 -14.36 -18.25 -1.34
C GLN A 162 -14.41 -17.23 -0.19
N THR A 163 -14.64 -17.71 1.03
CA THR A 163 -14.71 -16.87 2.24
C THR A 163 -13.35 -16.29 2.59
N ILE A 164 -12.28 -17.11 2.56
CA ILE A 164 -10.91 -16.66 2.84
C ILE A 164 -10.47 -15.60 1.83
N LEU A 165 -10.63 -15.86 0.54
CA LEU A 165 -10.20 -14.93 -0.51
C LEU A 165 -11.01 -13.63 -0.47
N GLN A 166 -12.30 -13.68 -0.13
CA GLN A 166 -13.08 -12.46 0.06
C GLN A 166 -12.61 -11.67 1.28
N ALA A 167 -12.37 -12.33 2.42
CA ALA A 167 -11.90 -11.68 3.63
C ALA A 167 -10.52 -11.01 3.44
N GLU A 168 -9.65 -11.60 2.62
CA GLU A 168 -8.38 -10.97 2.25
C GLU A 168 -8.57 -9.72 1.40
N ILE A 169 -9.48 -9.76 0.44
CA ILE A 169 -9.82 -8.57 -0.38
C ILE A 169 -10.43 -7.47 0.48
N ASP A 170 -11.42 -7.82 1.31
CA ASP A 170 -12.11 -6.86 2.18
C ASP A 170 -11.17 -6.26 3.23
N GLY A 171 -10.14 -7.01 3.64
CA GLY A 171 -9.12 -6.56 4.58
C GLY A 171 -8.22 -5.43 4.05
N HIS A 172 -8.11 -5.26 2.73
CA HIS A 172 -7.32 -4.17 2.15
C HIS A 172 -7.84 -2.79 2.55
N ASP A 173 -9.16 -2.61 2.74
CA ASP A 173 -9.73 -1.31 3.10
C ASP A 173 -9.25 -0.84 4.49
N ASP A 174 -9.22 -1.76 5.46
CA ASP A 174 -8.75 -1.47 6.82
C ASP A 174 -7.25 -1.18 6.85
N VAL A 175 -6.46 -1.96 6.09
CA VAL A 175 -5.01 -1.76 5.97
C VAL A 175 -4.72 -0.42 5.26
N ALA A 176 -5.42 -0.11 4.17
CA ALA A 176 -5.30 1.14 3.45
C ALA A 176 -5.56 2.34 4.37
N GLU A 177 -6.60 2.28 5.20
CA GLU A 177 -6.92 3.33 6.16
C GLU A 177 -5.79 3.52 7.19
N SER A 178 -5.25 2.43 7.72
CA SER A 178 -4.10 2.49 8.63
C SER A 178 -2.86 3.12 7.99
N ILE A 179 -2.55 2.76 6.73
CA ILE A 179 -1.42 3.32 5.98
C ILE A 179 -1.60 4.84 5.80
N LYS A 180 -2.79 5.26 5.35
CA LYS A 180 -3.11 6.69 5.16
C LYS A 180 -2.99 7.47 6.47
N GLN A 181 -3.49 6.93 7.58
CA GLN A 181 -3.38 7.58 8.90
C GLN A 181 -1.92 7.73 9.34
N THR A 182 -1.12 6.67 9.18
CA THR A 182 0.31 6.68 9.49
C THR A 182 1.05 7.74 8.67
N LEU A 183 0.76 7.79 7.36
CA LEU A 183 1.37 8.76 6.46
C LEU A 183 0.98 10.21 6.79
N ASN A 184 -0.31 10.47 7.06
CA ASN A 184 -0.79 11.79 7.47
C ASN A 184 -0.19 12.24 8.80
N SER A 185 -0.04 11.31 9.76
CA SER A 185 0.63 11.58 11.03
C SER A 185 2.11 11.95 10.83
N CYS A 186 2.80 11.22 9.94
CA CYS A 186 4.18 11.53 9.57
C CYS A 186 4.30 12.95 9.01
N PHE A 187 3.47 13.32 8.02
CA PHE A 187 3.47 14.67 7.48
C PHE A 187 3.09 15.74 8.50
N THR A 188 2.16 15.45 9.42
CA THR A 188 1.82 16.37 10.51
C THR A 188 3.05 16.71 11.36
N ALA A 189 3.91 15.71 11.64
CA ALA A 189 5.19 15.96 12.31
C ALA A 189 6.13 16.80 11.45
N VAL A 190 6.26 16.51 10.15
CA VAL A 190 7.09 17.32 9.23
C VAL A 190 6.65 18.79 9.19
N TYR A 191 5.35 19.07 9.12
CA TYR A 191 4.83 20.44 9.20
C TYR A 191 5.20 21.11 10.53
N SER A 192 5.03 20.39 11.65
CA SER A 192 5.40 20.91 12.96
C SER A 192 6.89 21.23 13.05
N ASP A 193 7.75 20.41 12.45
CA ASP A 193 9.20 20.66 12.42
C ASP A 193 9.53 21.89 11.57
N VAL A 194 8.91 22.04 10.38
CA VAL A 194 9.08 23.23 9.53
C VAL A 194 8.68 24.51 10.28
N ASP A 195 7.52 24.51 10.95
CA ASP A 195 7.06 25.65 11.73
C ASP A 195 8.03 26.00 12.88
N TYR A 196 8.55 24.97 13.56
CA TYR A 196 9.56 25.14 14.61
C TYR A 196 10.85 25.78 14.08
N TRP A 197 11.38 25.27 12.96
CA TRP A 197 12.62 25.78 12.39
C TRP A 197 12.48 27.19 11.81
N PHE A 198 11.32 27.52 11.25
CA PHE A 198 11.03 28.89 10.81
C PHE A 198 10.97 29.86 11.98
N SER A 199 10.33 29.46 13.08
CA SER A 199 10.29 30.26 14.31
C SER A 199 11.71 30.48 14.86
N TYR A 200 12.52 29.42 14.91
CA TYR A 200 13.91 29.50 15.36
C TYR A 200 14.78 30.41 14.47
N LEU A 201 14.60 30.32 13.14
CA LEU A 201 15.27 31.20 12.19
C LEU A 201 14.88 32.66 12.43
N ASP A 202 13.58 32.94 12.59
CA ASP A 202 13.07 34.31 12.79
C ASP A 202 13.58 34.92 14.10
N GLU A 203 13.55 34.17 15.19
CA GLU A 203 14.12 34.61 16.47
C GLU A 203 15.63 34.87 16.37
N THR A 204 16.35 34.03 15.64
CA THR A 204 17.80 34.19 15.43
C THR A 204 18.11 35.44 14.60
N LEU A 205 17.33 35.67 13.52
CA LEU A 205 17.47 36.85 12.67
C LEU A 205 17.16 38.13 13.46
N GLU A 206 16.03 38.17 14.17
CA GLU A 206 15.62 39.31 14.98
C GLU A 206 16.66 39.64 16.05
N THR A 207 17.19 38.63 16.75
CA THR A 207 18.23 38.81 17.76
C THR A 207 19.49 39.45 17.15
N CYS A 208 19.95 38.93 16.00
CA CYS A 208 21.12 39.47 15.32
C CYS A 208 20.91 40.91 14.84
N LEU A 209 19.73 41.23 14.29
CA LEU A 209 19.39 42.57 13.85
C LEU A 209 19.39 43.57 15.02
N ASN A 210 18.83 43.19 16.17
CA ASN A 210 18.77 44.03 17.37
C ASN A 210 20.16 44.32 17.97
N GLU A 211 21.16 43.47 17.73
CA GLU A 211 22.55 43.70 18.17
C GLU A 211 23.29 44.72 17.28
N LEU A 212 22.75 45.04 16.11
CA LEU A 212 23.34 45.98 15.15
C LEU A 212 22.71 47.38 15.18
N GLU A 213 21.57 47.56 15.88
CA GLU A 213 20.89 48.83 16.12
C GLU A 213 21.46 49.59 17.34
#